data_AF-A0A2P6SFW2-F1
#
_entry.id   AF-A0A2P6SFW2-F1
#
_cell.length_a   1.000
_cell.length_b   1.000
_cell.length_c   1.000
_cell.angle_alpha   90.00
_cell.angle_beta   90.00
_cell.angle_gamma   90.00
#
_symmetry.space_group_name_H-M   'P 1'
#
loop_
_entity.id
_entity.type
_entity.pdbx_description
1 polymer ?
#
loop_
_entity_poly.entity_id
_entity_poly.type
_entity_poly.pdbx_seq_one_letter_code
_entity_poly.pdbx_strand_id
1 'polypeptide(L)'
;MKARKIAGTFSLPIIGVHHKEAHALVARLTEQELQFPFMALLISGGHNVLILARDLGHYVQLGTTIDDAIGEAYDKIAKWLGLDLRRSGGPAIEELAREGDAKSIKFSTPMKLHKDCNFSYAGLKTQVRLAIESKNINATIPVSSATSEDRRSRADIAASFQRVAVLHLEERCERAIEWALKIEPSVKHMVCKLQFLVLYAPTHLYFI
;
A
#
# COMPACT_ATOMS: atom_id res chain seq x y z
N MET A 1 18.49 14.49 -17.61
CA MET A 1 19.52 15.32 -18.31
C MET A 1 20.80 15.50 -17.48
N LYS A 2 20.74 15.76 -16.16
CA LYS A 2 21.94 15.94 -15.31
C LYS A 2 22.88 14.73 -15.25
N ALA A 3 22.36 13.51 -15.05
CA ALA A 3 23.18 12.29 -14.95
C ALA A 3 24.00 11.97 -16.21
N ARG A 4 23.39 12.07 -17.40
CA ARG A 4 24.07 11.83 -18.69
C ARG A 4 25.22 12.82 -18.94
N LYS A 5 25.02 14.10 -18.58
CA LYS A 5 26.05 15.13 -18.73
C LYS A 5 27.27 14.84 -17.85
N ILE A 6 27.05 14.49 -16.58
CA ILE A 6 28.12 14.15 -15.64
C ILE A 6 28.88 12.92 -16.12
N ALA A 7 28.18 11.83 -16.46
CA ALA A 7 28.82 10.60 -16.97
C ALA A 7 29.67 10.88 -18.23
N GLY A 8 29.17 11.72 -19.14
CA GLY A 8 29.90 12.14 -20.33
C GLY A 8 31.17 12.94 -20.05
N THR A 9 31.19 13.79 -19.00
CA THR A 9 32.40 14.53 -18.60
C THR A 9 33.53 13.61 -18.13
N PHE A 10 33.19 12.47 -17.53
CA PHE A 10 34.17 11.49 -17.03
C PHE A 10 34.36 10.28 -17.95
N SER A 11 33.80 10.30 -19.17
CA SER A 11 33.82 9.17 -20.10
C SER A 11 33.30 7.86 -19.49
N LEU A 12 32.32 7.95 -18.58
CA LEU A 12 31.72 6.79 -17.92
C LEU A 12 30.47 6.32 -18.67
N PRO A 13 30.25 5.00 -18.80
CA PRO A 13 29.01 4.47 -19.34
C PRO A 13 27.84 4.77 -18.39
N ILE A 14 26.65 5.02 -18.94
CA ILE A 14 25.42 5.18 -18.17
C ILE A 14 24.55 3.93 -18.29
N ILE A 15 24.14 3.37 -17.16
CA ILE A 15 23.21 2.25 -17.08
C ILE A 15 21.84 2.80 -16.68
N GLY A 16 20.84 2.61 -17.55
CA GLY A 16 19.45 2.92 -17.22
C GLY A 16 18.89 1.79 -16.35
N VAL A 17 18.31 2.14 -15.19
CA VAL A 17 17.71 1.17 -14.28
C VAL A 17 16.20 1.35 -14.28
N HIS A 18 15.46 0.27 -14.44
CA HIS A 18 14.01 0.31 -14.36
C HIS A 18 13.55 0.50 -12.90
N HIS A 19 12.77 1.54 -12.63
CA HIS A 19 12.42 1.95 -11.26
C HIS A 19 11.75 0.85 -10.41
N LYS A 20 10.81 0.08 -11.00
CA LYS A 20 10.15 -1.03 -10.29
C LYS A 20 11.06 -2.24 -10.09
N GLU A 21 11.97 -2.49 -11.03
CA GLU A 21 12.96 -3.56 -10.94
C GLU A 21 13.94 -3.27 -9.80
N ALA A 22 14.45 -2.03 -9.72
CA ALA A 22 15.27 -1.58 -8.60
C ALA A 22 14.56 -1.78 -7.25
N HIS A 23 13.26 -1.48 -7.18
CA HIS A 23 12.48 -1.69 -5.96
C HIS A 23 12.31 -3.16 -5.57
N ALA A 24 12.16 -4.07 -6.53
CA ALA A 24 12.10 -5.49 -6.25
C ALA A 24 13.46 -6.05 -5.80
N LEU A 25 14.55 -5.59 -6.44
CA LEU A 25 15.90 -6.09 -6.18
C LEU A 25 16.53 -5.52 -4.92
N VAL A 26 16.04 -4.40 -4.38
CA VAL A 26 16.63 -3.78 -3.17
C VAL A 26 16.63 -4.74 -1.98
N ALA A 27 15.62 -5.61 -1.86
CA ALA A 27 15.54 -6.60 -0.80
C ALA A 27 16.67 -7.63 -0.87
N ARG A 28 17.23 -7.89 -2.06
CA ARG A 28 18.40 -8.77 -2.23
C ARG A 28 19.71 -8.14 -1.76
N LEU A 29 19.74 -6.82 -1.56
CA LEU A 29 20.92 -6.15 -0.97
C LEU A 29 21.00 -6.40 0.53
N THR A 30 19.85 -6.51 1.21
CA THR A 30 19.77 -6.76 2.65
C THR A 30 19.68 -8.25 2.96
N GLU A 31 18.92 -9.00 2.15
CA GLU A 31 18.69 -10.44 2.33
C GLU A 31 19.52 -11.25 1.34
N GLN A 32 20.71 -11.69 1.75
CA GLN A 32 21.65 -12.41 0.89
C GLN A 32 21.12 -13.79 0.43
N GLU A 33 20.27 -14.41 1.23
CA GLU A 33 19.63 -15.71 0.93
C GLU A 33 18.44 -15.59 -0.04
N LEU A 34 18.02 -14.37 -0.38
CA LEU A 34 16.92 -14.16 -1.32
C LEU A 34 17.35 -14.44 -2.76
N GLN A 35 17.14 -15.69 -3.16
CA GLN A 35 17.34 -16.18 -4.52
C GLN A 35 16.05 -16.14 -5.34
N PHE A 36 16.21 -16.04 -6.66
CA PHE A 36 15.10 -16.28 -7.58
C PHE A 36 14.68 -17.76 -7.55
N PRO A 37 13.41 -18.07 -7.83
CA PRO A 37 12.31 -17.13 -8.01
C PRO A 37 11.72 -16.66 -6.68
N PHE A 38 11.28 -15.40 -6.62
CA PHE A 38 10.58 -14.84 -5.47
C PHE A 38 9.45 -13.92 -5.90
N MET A 39 8.48 -13.72 -5.01
CA MET A 39 7.41 -12.74 -5.21
C MET A 39 7.77 -11.41 -4.59
N ALA A 40 7.27 -10.31 -5.15
CA ALA A 40 7.34 -9.00 -4.51
C ALA A 40 6.01 -8.25 -4.57
N LEU A 41 5.60 -7.74 -3.42
CA LEU A 41 4.54 -6.76 -3.24
C LEU A 41 5.20 -5.38 -3.08
N LEU A 42 5.00 -4.53 -4.08
CA LEU A 42 5.55 -3.18 -4.11
C LEU A 42 4.41 -2.18 -3.89
N ILE A 43 4.43 -1.52 -2.73
CA ILE A 43 3.42 -0.53 -2.34
C ILE A 43 4.09 0.83 -2.11
N SER A 44 3.54 1.82 -2.79
CA SER A 44 3.95 3.22 -2.72
C SER A 44 2.72 4.13 -2.65
N GLY A 45 2.94 5.44 -2.62
CA GLY A 45 1.87 6.44 -2.70
C GLY A 45 0.99 6.27 -3.95
N GLY A 46 1.58 5.93 -5.10
CA GLY A 46 0.88 5.91 -6.39
C GLY A 46 0.76 4.54 -7.05
N HIS A 47 1.32 3.48 -6.46
CA HIS A 47 1.29 2.15 -7.07
C HIS A 47 1.18 1.05 -6.03
N ASN A 48 0.33 0.07 -6.34
CA ASN A 48 0.38 -1.28 -5.81
C ASN A 48 0.75 -2.23 -6.96
N VAL A 49 1.75 -3.06 -6.77
CA VAL A 49 2.16 -4.05 -7.79
C VAL A 49 2.52 -5.36 -7.13
N LEU A 50 1.94 -6.45 -7.64
CA LEU A 50 2.33 -7.82 -7.33
C LEU A 50 3.10 -8.38 -8.52
N ILE A 51 4.33 -8.80 -8.28
CA ILE A 51 5.19 -9.41 -9.30
C ILE A 51 5.73 -10.77 -8.84
N LEU A 52 5.86 -11.69 -9.77
CA LEU A 52 6.71 -12.88 -9.66
C LEU A 52 8.01 -12.58 -10.41
N ALA A 53 9.11 -12.50 -9.67
CA ALA A 53 10.44 -12.32 -10.22
C ALA A 53 11.07 -13.70 -10.44
N ARG A 54 11.26 -14.08 -11.71
CA ARG A 54 11.83 -15.39 -12.09
C ARG A 54 13.34 -15.35 -12.27
N ASP A 55 13.85 -14.23 -12.76
CA ASP A 55 15.27 -13.91 -12.88
C ASP A 55 15.42 -12.39 -13.10
N LEU A 56 16.65 -11.88 -13.16
CA LEU A 56 16.96 -10.51 -13.55
C LEU A 56 16.41 -10.23 -14.96
N GLY A 57 15.61 -9.17 -15.11
CA GLY A 57 14.92 -8.87 -16.38
C GLY A 57 13.70 -9.75 -16.69
N HIS A 58 13.43 -10.79 -15.89
CA HIS A 58 12.33 -11.75 -16.12
C HIS A 58 11.26 -11.65 -15.02
N TYR A 59 10.28 -10.78 -15.23
CA TYR A 59 9.21 -10.49 -14.28
C TYR A 59 7.83 -10.78 -14.87
N VAL A 60 6.97 -11.41 -14.08
CA VAL A 60 5.54 -11.59 -14.40
C VAL A 60 4.74 -10.69 -13.47
N GLN A 61 4.03 -9.70 -14.01
CA GLN A 61 3.09 -8.89 -13.24
C GLN A 61 1.82 -9.70 -13.01
N LEU A 62 1.55 -10.05 -11.75
CA LEU A 62 0.35 -10.80 -11.35
C LEU A 62 -0.84 -9.87 -11.12
N GLY A 63 -0.57 -8.65 -10.65
CA GLY A 63 -1.60 -7.65 -10.41
C GLY A 63 -1.03 -6.25 -10.24
N THR A 64 -1.85 -5.24 -10.53
CA THR A 64 -1.50 -3.84 -10.30
C THR A 64 -2.71 -2.99 -9.92
N THR A 65 -2.45 -1.77 -9.45
CA THR A 65 -3.50 -0.78 -9.21
C THR A 65 -4.18 -0.42 -10.54
N ILE A 66 -5.52 -0.46 -10.57
CA ILE A 66 -6.33 -0.10 -11.75
C ILE A 66 -7.05 1.24 -11.59
N ASP A 67 -7.13 1.77 -10.36
CA ASP A 67 -7.59 3.12 -10.06
C ASP A 67 -6.66 3.84 -9.05
N ASP A 68 -7.10 4.09 -7.83
CA ASP A 68 -6.29 4.64 -6.76
C ASP A 68 -5.35 3.59 -6.19
N ALA A 69 -4.15 4.02 -5.80
CA ALA A 69 -3.28 3.24 -4.95
C ALA A 69 -3.70 3.34 -3.47
N ILE A 70 -3.20 2.41 -2.65
CA ILE A 70 -3.53 2.41 -1.21
C ILE A 70 -2.98 3.67 -0.54
N GLY A 71 -1.75 4.08 -0.89
CA GLY A 71 -1.14 5.29 -0.34
C GLY A 71 -1.94 6.56 -0.65
N GLU A 72 -2.42 6.71 -1.90
CA GLU A 72 -3.30 7.81 -2.27
C GLU A 72 -4.61 7.79 -1.48
N ALA A 73 -5.21 6.62 -1.28
CA ALA A 73 -6.42 6.49 -0.47
C ALA A 73 -6.17 6.94 0.98
N TYR A 74 -5.06 6.52 1.59
CA TYR A 74 -4.65 6.96 2.93
C TYR A 74 -4.44 8.48 3.01
N ASP A 75 -3.69 9.06 2.08
CA ASP A 75 -3.44 10.51 2.04
C ASP A 75 -4.75 11.30 1.90
N LYS A 76 -5.66 10.82 1.05
CA LYS A 76 -6.94 11.49 0.81
C LYS A 76 -7.85 11.43 2.05
N ILE A 77 -7.95 10.26 2.67
CA ILE A 77 -8.81 10.05 3.84
C ILE A 77 -8.25 10.82 5.04
N ALA A 78 -6.94 10.81 5.23
CA ALA A 78 -6.30 11.60 6.27
C ALA A 78 -6.62 13.10 6.14
N LYS A 79 -6.59 13.63 4.91
CA LYS A 79 -7.03 15.01 4.64
C LYS A 79 -8.51 15.23 4.97
N TRP A 80 -9.40 14.31 4.62
CA TRP A 80 -10.83 14.43 4.91
C TRP A 80 -11.15 14.32 6.40
N LEU A 81 -10.34 13.59 7.16
CA LEU A 81 -10.44 13.51 8.61
C LEU A 81 -9.74 14.66 9.33
N GLY A 82 -9.20 15.67 8.64
CA GLY A 82 -8.57 16.83 9.27
C GLY A 82 -7.27 16.49 10.03
N LEU A 83 -6.53 15.48 9.57
CA LEU A 83 -5.25 15.07 10.15
C LEU A 83 -4.08 15.92 9.64
N ASP A 84 -3.03 16.03 10.45
CA ASP A 84 -1.76 16.64 10.04
C ASP A 84 -0.97 15.68 9.15
N LEU A 85 -0.63 16.13 7.94
CA LEU A 85 0.05 15.35 6.90
C LEU A 85 1.57 15.59 6.83
N ARG A 86 2.20 16.22 7.83
CA ARG A 86 3.67 16.43 7.86
C ARG A 86 4.50 15.18 7.55
N ARG A 87 3.98 13.98 7.87
CA ARG A 87 4.66 12.68 7.65
C ARG A 87 4.07 11.82 6.52
N SER A 88 2.98 12.23 5.86
CA SER A 88 2.03 11.44 5.03
C SER A 88 0.80 10.92 5.78
N GLY A 89 -0.23 10.53 5.01
CA GLY A 89 -1.52 10.07 5.53
C GLY A 89 -1.49 8.66 6.12
N GLY A 90 -0.55 7.81 5.68
CA GLY A 90 -0.33 6.47 6.23
C GLY A 90 -0.18 6.48 7.76
N PRO A 91 0.92 7.05 8.28
CA PRO A 91 1.17 7.12 9.72
C PRO A 91 0.10 7.92 10.49
N ALA A 92 -0.47 8.95 9.87
CA ALA A 92 -1.50 9.77 10.52
C ALA A 92 -2.81 8.99 10.75
N ILE A 93 -3.25 8.21 9.76
CA ILE A 93 -4.43 7.35 9.88
C ILE A 93 -4.18 6.24 10.88
N GLU A 94 -3.01 5.62 10.82
CA GLU A 94 -2.67 4.52 11.72
C GLU A 94 -2.67 4.96 13.19
N GLU A 95 -2.10 6.14 13.49
CA GLU A 95 -2.11 6.70 14.84
C GLU A 95 -3.55 6.91 15.34
N LEU A 96 -4.39 7.57 14.54
CA LEU A 96 -5.78 7.83 14.90
C LEU A 96 -6.60 6.52 15.00
N ALA A 97 -6.32 5.54 14.15
CA ALA A 97 -7.02 4.25 14.11
C ALA A 97 -6.82 3.43 15.41
N ARG A 98 -5.73 3.65 16.15
CA ARG A 98 -5.51 2.98 17.46
C ARG A 98 -6.53 3.40 18.52
N GLU A 99 -7.16 4.56 18.35
CA GLU A 99 -8.17 5.09 19.27
C GLU A 99 -9.60 4.63 18.94
N GLY A 100 -9.82 4.00 17.77
CA GLY A 100 -11.14 3.67 17.23
C GLY A 100 -11.48 2.19 17.27
N ASP A 101 -12.76 1.88 17.06
CA ASP A 101 -13.23 0.52 16.82
C ASP A 101 -13.22 0.21 15.31
N ALA A 102 -12.38 -0.74 14.89
CA ALA A 102 -12.26 -1.18 13.51
C ALA A 102 -13.50 -1.87 12.92
N LYS A 103 -14.53 -2.15 13.74
CA LYS A 103 -15.81 -2.73 13.32
C LYS A 103 -16.99 -1.77 13.44
N SER A 104 -16.75 -0.54 13.89
CA SER A 104 -17.79 0.50 14.07
C SER A 104 -18.52 0.83 12.78
N ILE A 105 -17.81 0.85 11.64
CA ILE A 105 -18.37 1.18 10.34
C ILE A 105 -18.15 0.01 9.38
N LYS A 106 -19.25 -0.43 8.77
CA LYS A 106 -19.23 -1.54 7.82
C LYS A 106 -18.94 -1.02 6.41
N PHE A 107 -17.67 -1.09 6.02
CA PHE A 107 -17.27 -0.93 4.61
C PHE A 107 -17.24 -2.29 3.90
N SER A 108 -17.58 -2.27 2.60
CA SER A 108 -17.45 -3.43 1.72
C SER A 108 -16.04 -3.50 1.14
N THR A 109 -15.47 -4.71 1.11
CA THR A 109 -14.17 -4.97 0.50
C THR A 109 -14.23 -4.73 -1.02
N PRO A 110 -13.30 -3.93 -1.59
CA PRO A 110 -13.21 -3.72 -3.02
C PRO A 110 -13.08 -5.02 -3.83
N MET A 111 -13.56 -5.02 -5.06
CA MET A 111 -13.27 -6.07 -6.06
C MET A 111 -13.55 -7.52 -5.61
N LYS A 112 -14.50 -7.74 -4.69
CA LYS A 112 -14.80 -9.07 -4.12
C LYS A 112 -15.18 -10.12 -5.17
N LEU A 113 -15.81 -9.70 -6.27
CA LEU A 113 -16.24 -10.58 -7.37
C LEU A 113 -15.18 -10.75 -8.48
N HIS A 114 -14.09 -9.97 -8.44
CA HIS A 114 -13.03 -10.04 -9.45
C HIS A 114 -12.10 -11.21 -9.16
N LYS A 115 -11.77 -11.96 -10.21
CA LYS A 115 -10.88 -13.14 -10.15
C LYS A 115 -9.41 -12.81 -10.41
N ASP A 116 -9.07 -11.56 -10.70
CA ASP A 116 -7.69 -11.11 -10.90
C ASP A 116 -7.01 -10.76 -9.56
N CYS A 117 -5.73 -10.38 -9.62
CA CYS A 117 -4.96 -9.90 -8.47
C CYS A 117 -4.82 -8.36 -8.46
N ASN A 118 -5.67 -7.64 -9.20
CA ASN A 118 -5.58 -6.19 -9.32
C ASN A 118 -6.09 -5.48 -8.06
N PHE A 119 -5.61 -4.26 -7.84
CA PHE A 119 -5.96 -3.44 -6.68
C PHE A 119 -6.85 -2.26 -7.09
N SER A 120 -7.87 -1.97 -6.29
CA SER A 120 -8.74 -0.80 -6.42
C SER A 120 -9.08 -0.29 -5.03
N TYR A 121 -8.94 1.02 -4.83
CA TYR A 121 -9.30 1.68 -3.58
C TYR A 121 -10.30 2.83 -3.77
N ALA A 122 -10.64 3.21 -5.01
CA ALA A 122 -11.57 4.30 -5.30
C ALA A 122 -12.99 4.05 -4.73
N GLY A 123 -13.47 2.81 -4.79
CA GLY A 123 -14.76 2.42 -4.20
C GLY A 123 -14.76 2.52 -2.67
N LEU A 124 -13.67 2.09 -2.02
CA LEU A 124 -13.53 2.22 -0.56
C LEU A 124 -13.43 3.69 -0.13
N LYS A 125 -12.67 4.50 -0.88
CA LYS A 125 -12.56 5.95 -0.70
C LYS A 125 -13.93 6.63 -0.73
N THR A 126 -14.79 6.22 -1.67
CA THR A 126 -16.17 6.72 -1.78
C THR A 126 -17.01 6.35 -0.56
N GLN A 127 -16.94 5.10 -0.08
CA GLN A 127 -17.65 4.66 1.12
C GLN A 127 -17.21 5.45 2.37
N VAL A 128 -15.91 5.70 2.51
CA VAL A 128 -15.37 6.50 3.62
C VAL A 128 -15.87 7.93 3.56
N ARG A 129 -15.90 8.53 2.37
CA ARG A 129 -16.45 9.88 2.18
C ARG A 129 -17.91 9.96 2.66
N LEU A 130 -18.75 8.99 2.31
CA LEU A 130 -20.14 8.94 2.74
C LEU A 130 -20.26 8.79 4.27
N ALA A 131 -19.39 7.99 4.89
CA ALA A 131 -19.33 7.87 6.34
C ALA A 131 -18.97 9.22 7.02
N ILE A 132 -17.98 9.94 6.50
CA ILE A 132 -17.59 11.28 6.98
C ILE A 132 -18.76 12.26 6.88
N GLU A 133 -19.45 12.29 5.73
CA GLU A 133 -20.62 13.15 5.50
C GLU A 133 -21.77 12.82 6.48
N SER A 134 -22.11 11.53 6.66
CA SER A 134 -23.16 11.09 7.61
C SER A 134 -22.88 11.43 9.08
N LYS A 135 -21.60 11.57 9.45
CA LYS A 135 -21.16 11.94 10.80
C LYS A 135 -20.99 13.46 10.96
N ASN A 136 -21.29 14.25 9.93
CA ASN A 136 -21.10 15.70 9.89
C ASN A 136 -19.67 16.15 10.24
N ILE A 137 -18.67 15.34 9.88
CA ILE A 137 -17.28 15.63 10.16
C ILE A 137 -16.80 16.77 9.24
N ASN A 138 -16.31 17.86 9.85
CA ASN A 138 -15.75 18.98 9.12
C ASN A 138 -14.21 18.94 9.14
N ALA A 139 -13.61 18.72 7.96
CA ALA A 139 -12.16 18.69 7.77
C ALA A 139 -11.46 20.02 8.09
N THR A 140 -12.17 21.17 8.10
CA THR A 140 -11.57 22.46 8.49
C THR A 140 -11.28 22.55 9.98
N ILE A 141 -11.88 21.68 10.79
CA ILE A 141 -11.57 21.52 12.21
C ILE A 141 -10.48 20.46 12.31
N PRO A 142 -9.25 20.83 12.73
CA PRO A 142 -8.19 19.87 12.97
C PRO A 142 -8.59 18.87 14.06
N VAL A 143 -8.16 17.62 13.96
CA VAL A 143 -8.45 16.59 14.98
C VAL A 143 -7.98 16.98 16.39
N SER A 144 -6.93 17.81 16.49
CA SER A 144 -6.44 18.35 17.78
C SER A 144 -7.41 19.34 18.45
N SER A 145 -8.36 19.89 17.70
CA SER A 145 -9.36 20.85 18.18
C SER A 145 -10.79 20.30 18.12
N ALA A 146 -10.95 19.03 17.76
CA ALA A 146 -12.22 18.34 17.71
C ALA A 146 -12.77 18.07 19.11
N THR A 147 -14.10 17.98 19.24
CA THR A 147 -14.73 17.48 20.48
C THR A 147 -14.38 16.00 20.67
N SER A 148 -14.53 15.49 21.89
CA SER A 148 -14.27 14.07 22.19
C SER A 148 -15.12 13.12 21.33
N GLU A 149 -16.37 13.50 21.03
CA GLU A 149 -17.28 12.72 20.18
C GLU A 149 -16.88 12.77 18.69
N ASP A 150 -16.49 13.94 18.18
CA ASP A 150 -16.00 14.10 16.80
C ASP A 150 -14.68 13.33 16.61
N ARG A 151 -13.74 13.45 17.55
CA ARG A 151 -12.48 12.69 17.53
C ARG A 151 -12.72 11.19 17.51
N ARG A 152 -13.64 10.69 18.36
CA ARG A 152 -14.00 9.26 18.37
C ARG A 152 -14.61 8.82 17.05
N SER A 153 -15.51 9.61 16.47
CA SER A 153 -16.11 9.32 15.16
C SER A 153 -15.05 9.26 14.04
N ARG A 154 -14.07 10.17 14.05
CA ARG A 154 -12.94 10.14 13.11
C ARG A 154 -12.06 8.91 13.33
N ALA A 155 -11.80 8.53 14.57
CA ALA A 155 -11.02 7.34 14.93
C ALA A 155 -11.70 6.04 14.46
N ASP A 156 -13.00 5.93 14.67
CA ASP A 156 -13.83 4.81 14.21
C ASP A 156 -13.80 4.67 12.67
N ILE A 157 -13.88 5.78 11.94
CA ILE A 157 -13.71 5.80 10.47
C ILE A 157 -12.30 5.35 10.07
N ALA A 158 -11.26 5.92 10.70
CA ALA A 158 -9.87 5.57 10.40
C ALA A 158 -9.59 4.08 10.63
N ALA A 159 -10.03 3.54 11.77
CA ALA A 159 -9.87 2.13 12.12
C ALA A 159 -10.63 1.20 11.18
N SER A 160 -11.88 1.52 10.86
CA SER A 160 -12.71 0.73 9.95
C SER A 160 -12.16 0.76 8.51
N PHE A 161 -11.67 1.92 8.05
CA PHE A 161 -11.00 2.06 6.75
C PHE A 161 -9.72 1.22 6.69
N GLN A 162 -8.82 1.40 7.66
CA GLN A 162 -7.55 0.69 7.71
C GLN A 162 -7.76 -0.83 7.67
N ARG A 163 -8.71 -1.34 8.46
CA ARG A 163 -9.06 -2.76 8.46
C ARG A 163 -9.46 -3.25 7.07
N VAL A 164 -10.38 -2.57 6.39
CA VAL A 164 -10.88 -3.01 5.08
C VAL A 164 -9.85 -2.82 3.97
N ALA A 165 -9.01 -1.78 4.06
CA ALA A 165 -7.90 -1.58 3.13
C ALA A 165 -6.87 -2.71 3.23
N VAL A 166 -6.52 -3.13 4.45
CA VAL A 166 -5.60 -4.27 4.68
C VAL A 166 -6.21 -5.59 4.25
N LEU A 167 -7.49 -5.84 4.55
CA LEU A 167 -8.17 -7.07 4.11
C LEU A 167 -8.17 -7.20 2.58
N HIS A 168 -8.41 -6.11 1.85
CA HIS A 168 -8.32 -6.12 0.39
C HIS A 168 -6.91 -6.45 -0.09
N LEU A 169 -5.89 -5.89 0.56
CA LEU A 169 -4.49 -6.18 0.25
C LEU A 169 -4.17 -7.67 0.46
N GLU A 170 -4.55 -8.21 1.61
CA GLU A 170 -4.35 -9.62 1.96
C GLU A 170 -5.03 -10.56 0.95
N GLU A 171 -6.29 -10.30 0.59
CA GLU A 171 -7.02 -11.10 -0.40
C GLU A 171 -6.34 -11.13 -1.77
N ARG A 172 -5.76 -10.01 -2.21
CA ARG A 172 -5.04 -9.95 -3.50
C ARG A 172 -3.70 -10.67 -3.41
N CYS A 173 -3.00 -10.57 -2.28
CA CYS A 173 -1.74 -11.27 -2.06
C CYS A 173 -1.93 -12.79 -2.02
N GLU A 174 -2.93 -13.27 -1.28
CA GLU A 174 -3.24 -14.71 -1.19
C GLU A 174 -3.49 -15.29 -2.59
N ARG A 175 -4.33 -14.64 -3.39
CA ARG A 175 -4.59 -15.09 -4.77
C ARG A 175 -3.36 -15.04 -5.65
N ALA A 176 -2.53 -14.01 -5.53
CA ALA A 176 -1.31 -13.92 -6.29
C ALA A 176 -0.32 -15.02 -5.91
N ILE A 177 -0.26 -15.40 -4.64
CA ILE A 177 0.56 -16.53 -4.19
C ILE A 177 0.06 -17.84 -4.82
N GLU A 178 -1.25 -18.08 -4.81
CA GLU A 178 -1.84 -19.26 -5.49
C GLU A 178 -1.49 -19.31 -6.98
N TRP A 179 -1.55 -18.16 -7.66
CA TRP A 179 -1.21 -18.05 -9.08
C TRP A 179 0.27 -18.25 -9.33
N ALA A 180 1.13 -17.62 -8.51
CA ALA A 180 2.57 -17.74 -8.60
C ALA A 180 3.02 -19.18 -8.39
N LEU A 181 2.49 -19.89 -7.39
CA LEU A 181 2.83 -21.29 -7.12
C LEU A 181 2.39 -22.25 -8.24
N LYS A 182 1.35 -21.90 -9.00
CA LYS A 182 0.97 -22.65 -10.22
C LYS A 182 1.93 -22.41 -11.37
N ILE A 183 2.49 -21.21 -11.48
CA ILE A 183 3.44 -20.83 -12.54
C ILE A 183 4.85 -21.34 -12.20
N GLU A 184 5.26 -21.20 -10.94
CA GLU A 184 6.60 -21.47 -10.44
C GLU A 184 6.51 -22.08 -9.02
N PRO A 185 6.33 -23.41 -8.92
CA PRO A 185 6.17 -24.10 -7.63
C PRO A 185 7.38 -23.99 -6.70
N SER A 186 8.54 -23.58 -7.22
CA SER A 186 9.78 -23.44 -6.48
C SER A 186 9.91 -22.14 -5.68
N VAL A 187 8.95 -21.20 -5.82
CA VAL A 187 8.91 -19.95 -5.05
C VAL A 187 8.85 -20.23 -3.56
N LYS A 188 9.79 -19.65 -2.79
CA LYS A 188 9.86 -19.80 -1.34
C LYS A 188 9.67 -18.50 -0.56
N HIS A 189 9.82 -17.36 -1.23
CA HIS A 189 9.87 -16.05 -0.58
C HIS A 189 8.90 -15.06 -1.21
N MET A 190 8.29 -14.23 -0.38
CA MET A 190 7.55 -13.04 -0.78
C MET A 190 8.12 -11.82 -0.05
N VAL A 191 8.61 -10.85 -0.83
CA VAL A 191 9.11 -9.57 -0.34
C VAL A 191 7.97 -8.58 -0.28
N CYS A 192 7.84 -7.86 0.85
CA CYS A 192 6.87 -6.77 0.98
C CYS A 192 7.60 -5.46 1.22
N LYS A 193 7.54 -4.56 0.24
CA LYS A 193 8.14 -3.23 0.33
C LYS A 193 7.04 -2.18 0.46
N LEU A 194 6.88 -1.63 1.65
CA LEU A 194 5.92 -0.57 1.98
C LEU A 194 6.66 0.75 2.14
N GLN A 195 6.36 1.75 1.31
CA GLN A 195 7.08 3.03 1.38
C GLN A 195 6.53 3.97 2.48
N PHE A 196 5.28 3.79 2.93
CA PHE A 196 4.61 4.77 3.82
C PHE A 196 3.62 4.16 4.83
N LEU A 197 3.31 2.87 4.75
CA LEU A 197 2.47 2.21 5.73
C LEU A 197 3.36 1.48 6.74
N VAL A 198 3.20 1.77 8.03
CA VAL A 198 3.63 0.85 9.09
C VAL A 198 2.43 -0.06 9.36
N LEU A 199 2.32 -1.17 8.61
CA LEU A 199 1.32 -2.17 8.94
C LEU A 199 1.81 -2.94 10.17
N TYR A 200 1.16 -2.75 11.32
CA TYR A 200 1.22 -3.75 12.40
C TYR A 200 0.41 -4.97 11.96
N ALA A 201 1.02 -5.84 11.15
CA ALA A 201 0.49 -7.18 10.88
C ALA A 201 0.91 -8.11 12.04
N PRO A 202 -0.02 -8.82 12.72
CA PRO A 202 0.32 -9.73 13.81
C PRO A 202 1.08 -11.01 13.39
N THR A 203 1.33 -11.25 12.10
CA THR A 203 1.90 -12.53 11.64
C THR A 203 2.77 -12.38 10.39
N HIS A 204 4.02 -12.86 10.50
CA HIS A 204 4.94 -13.33 9.44
C HIS A 204 5.28 -12.43 8.24
N LEU A 205 5.03 -11.12 8.30
CA LEU A 205 5.51 -10.17 7.29
C LEU A 205 6.67 -9.37 7.85
N TYR A 206 7.89 -9.68 7.41
CA TYR A 206 9.04 -8.82 7.66
C TYR A 206 8.97 -7.65 6.67
N PHE A 207 8.73 -6.45 7.21
CA PHE A 207 8.74 -5.20 6.45
C PHE A 207 10.19 -4.69 6.39
N ILE A 208 10.70 -4.48 5.16
CA ILE A 208 11.99 -3.84 4.90
C ILE A 208 11.76 -2.46 4.28
#